data_AF-A0A524A654-F1
#
_entry.id   AF-A0A524A654-F1
#
_cell.length_a   1.000
_cell.length_b   1.000
_cell.length_c   1.000
_cell.angle_alpha   90.00
_cell.angle_beta   90.00
_cell.angle_gamma   90.00
#
_symmetry.space_group_name_H-M   'P 1'
#
loop_
_entity.id
_entity.type
_entity.pdbx_description
1 polymer ?
#
loop_
_entity_poly.entity_id
_entity_poly.type
_entity_poly.pdbx_seq_one_letter_code
_entity_poly.pdbx_strand_id
1 'polypeptide(L)'
;MRSKGGPRATVYKVPDADIVQVNDAITLHRKLLSPKYRVAEELAQILLDEYIEPRGLKEITKKEILIFVKDRRVLFVAGDIAELMARYLQHQRGIKVWR
;
A
#
# COMPACT_ATOMS: atom_id res chain seq x y z
N MET A 1 -21.07 -22.81 -4.55
CA MET A 1 -21.40 -22.20 -3.24
C MET A 1 -21.09 -20.71 -3.34
N ARG A 2 -22.09 -19.82 -3.51
CA ARG A 2 -21.87 -18.36 -3.49
C ARG A 2 -21.75 -17.97 -2.02
N SER A 3 -20.54 -17.65 -1.54
CA SER A 3 -20.41 -17.09 -0.20
C SER A 3 -21.20 -15.78 -0.16
N LYS A 4 -22.17 -15.68 0.76
CA LYS A 4 -22.84 -14.42 1.04
C LYS A 4 -21.74 -13.50 1.54
N GLY A 5 -21.31 -12.57 0.67
CA GLY A 5 -20.18 -11.69 0.93
C GLY A 5 -20.28 -11.16 2.35
N GLY A 6 -19.16 -11.26 3.09
CA GLY A 6 -19.11 -10.95 4.51
C GLY A 6 -19.63 -9.55 4.87
N PRO A 7 -19.60 -9.19 6.16
CA PRO A 7 -20.14 -7.93 6.65
C PRO A 7 -19.70 -6.74 5.78
N ARG A 8 -20.65 -5.91 5.35
CA ARG A 8 -20.33 -4.69 4.61
C ARG A 8 -19.61 -3.72 5.54
N ALA A 9 -18.55 -3.09 5.05
CA ALA A 9 -17.85 -2.04 5.79
C ALA A 9 -18.82 -0.91 6.14
N THR A 10 -18.81 -0.47 7.39
CA THR A 10 -19.53 0.73 7.83
C THR A 10 -18.56 1.91 7.72
N VAL A 11 -18.94 2.94 6.96
CA VAL A 11 -18.13 4.16 6.76
C VAL A 11 -18.92 5.36 7.23
N TYR A 12 -18.32 6.13 8.14
CA TYR A 12 -18.84 7.41 8.59
C TYR A 12 -18.21 8.50 7.71
N LYS A 13 -19.04 9.42 7.19
CA LYS A 13 -18.57 10.49 6.31
C LYS A 13 -18.88 11.86 6.90
N VAL A 14 -18.02 12.82 6.62
CA VAL A 14 -18.31 14.24 6.83
C VAL A 14 -19.33 14.73 5.78
N PRO A 15 -20.12 15.78 6.06
CA PRO A 15 -21.20 16.20 5.18
C PRO A 15 -20.75 16.49 3.73
N ASP A 16 -19.58 17.08 3.58
CA ASP A 16 -18.91 17.50 2.35
C ASP A 16 -18.15 16.38 1.61
N ALA A 17 -18.03 15.19 2.20
CA ALA A 17 -17.35 14.08 1.54
C ALA A 17 -18.15 13.57 0.32
N ASP A 18 -17.44 13.45 -0.81
CA ASP A 18 -17.97 12.91 -2.07
C ASP A 18 -18.04 11.38 -2.07
N ILE A 19 -18.88 10.82 -2.94
CA ILE A 19 -19.07 9.39 -3.18
C ILE A 19 -17.74 8.72 -3.54
N VAL A 20 -16.85 9.38 -4.29
CA VAL A 20 -15.52 8.82 -4.62
C VAL A 20 -14.72 8.57 -3.35
N GLN A 21 -14.68 9.54 -2.44
CA GLN A 21 -13.95 9.43 -1.17
C GLN A 21 -14.54 8.33 -0.27
N VAL A 22 -15.87 8.17 -0.27
CA VAL A 22 -16.54 7.07 0.45
C VAL A 22 -16.13 5.71 -0.13
N ASN A 23 -16.09 5.57 -1.45
CA ASN A 23 -15.66 4.33 -2.11
C ASN A 23 -14.17 4.02 -1.86
N ASP A 24 -13.33 5.05 -1.83
CA ASP A 24 -11.92 4.92 -1.48
C ASP A 24 -11.75 4.43 -0.04
N ALA A 25 -12.53 4.97 0.91
CA ALA A 25 -12.52 4.52 2.30
C ALA A 25 -12.97 3.05 2.46
N ILE A 26 -14.03 2.63 1.76
CA ILE A 26 -14.47 1.21 1.74
C ILE A 26 -13.37 0.32 1.18
N THR A 27 -12.73 0.76 0.10
CA THR A 27 -11.63 0.03 -0.55
C THR A 27 -10.42 -0.07 0.37
N LEU A 28 -10.05 1.02 1.04
CA LEU A 28 -8.97 1.06 2.03
C LEU A 28 -9.25 0.10 3.19
N HIS A 29 -10.47 0.13 3.75
CA HIS A 29 -10.86 -0.81 4.82
C HIS A 29 -10.66 -2.27 4.40
N ARG A 30 -11.12 -2.64 3.20
CA ARG A 30 -10.94 -4.00 2.67
C ARG A 30 -9.47 -4.37 2.46
N LYS A 31 -8.65 -3.42 2.01
CA LYS A 31 -7.20 -3.61 1.87
C LYS A 31 -6.56 -3.84 3.24
N LEU A 32 -6.86 -3.01 4.25
CA LEU A 32 -6.32 -3.14 5.59
C LEU A 32 -6.71 -4.45 6.30
N LEU A 33 -7.85 -5.05 5.96
CA LEU A 33 -8.21 -6.39 6.43
C LEU A 33 -7.30 -7.50 5.88
N SER A 34 -6.59 -7.26 4.78
CA SER A 34 -5.66 -8.22 4.20
C SER A 34 -4.27 -8.09 4.84
N PRO A 35 -3.73 -9.15 5.48
CA PRO A 35 -2.39 -9.12 6.06
C PRO A 35 -1.29 -8.74 5.05
N LYS A 36 -1.47 -9.14 3.79
CA LYS A 36 -0.54 -8.83 2.70
C LYS A 36 -0.45 -7.34 2.41
N TYR A 37 -1.58 -6.64 2.45
CA TYR A 37 -1.61 -5.19 2.23
C TYR A 37 -1.01 -4.43 3.41
N ARG A 38 -1.32 -4.84 4.65
CA ARG A 38 -0.70 -4.23 5.84
C ARG A 38 0.82 -4.34 5.82
N VAL A 39 1.34 -5.54 5.55
CA VAL A 39 2.80 -5.77 5.45
C VAL A 39 3.42 -4.91 4.35
N ALA A 40 2.76 -4.76 3.19
CA ALA A 40 3.27 -3.90 2.12
C ALA A 40 3.29 -2.43 2.51
N GLU A 41 2.26 -1.93 3.20
CA GLU A 41 2.19 -0.54 3.67
C GLU A 41 3.24 -0.27 4.76
N GLU A 42 3.39 -1.17 5.73
CA GLU A 42 4.43 -1.09 6.76
C GLU A 42 5.83 -1.05 6.14
N LEU A 43 6.12 -1.95 5.19
CA LEU A 43 7.41 -1.95 4.52
C LEU A 43 7.63 -0.71 3.64
N ALA A 44 6.59 -0.20 2.98
CA ALA A 44 6.70 1.03 2.20
C ALA A 44 7.03 2.23 3.10
N GLN A 45 6.40 2.31 4.28
CA GLN A 45 6.70 3.35 5.26
C GLN A 45 8.14 3.23 5.76
N ILE A 46 8.59 2.02 6.10
CA ILE A 46 9.97 1.82 6.54
C ILE A 46 10.98 2.19 5.44
N LEU A 47 10.71 1.85 4.18
CA LEU A 47 11.56 2.25 3.06
C LEU A 47 11.58 3.78 2.87
N LEU A 48 10.44 4.44 3.09
CA LEU A 48 10.35 5.89 3.05
C LEU A 48 11.25 6.53 4.12
N ASP A 49 11.08 6.09 5.37
CA ASP A 49 11.72 6.67 6.54
C ASP A 49 13.23 6.37 6.61
N GLU A 50 13.64 5.13 6.29
CA GLU A 50 15.04 4.70 6.43
C GLU A 50 15.88 5.00 5.18
N TYR A 51 15.25 5.02 3.99
CA TYR A 51 15.98 5.11 2.73
C TYR A 51 15.76 6.42 1.99
N ILE A 52 14.49 6.76 1.71
CA ILE A 52 14.12 7.81 0.76
C ILE A 52 14.26 9.20 1.37
N GLU A 53 13.60 9.44 2.52
CA GLU A 53 13.59 10.75 3.18
C GLU A 53 14.98 11.23 3.60
N PRO A 54 15.84 10.41 4.25
CA PRO A 54 17.17 10.84 4.65
C PRO A 54 18.09 11.19 3.47
N ARG A 55 17.79 10.64 2.28
CA ARG A 55 18.55 10.88 1.04
C ARG A 55 17.90 11.94 0.15
N GLY A 56 16.73 12.47 0.52
CA GLY A 56 15.98 13.42 -0.30
C GLY A 56 15.57 12.87 -1.66
N LEU A 57 15.41 11.54 -1.79
CA LEU A 57 15.08 10.90 -3.05
C LEU A 57 13.62 11.17 -3.42
N LYS A 58 13.36 11.45 -4.70
CA LYS A 58 12.00 11.61 -5.24
C LYS A 58 11.59 10.47 -6.15
N GLU A 59 12.54 9.59 -6.49
CA GLU A 59 12.36 8.51 -7.42
C GLU A 59 13.04 7.24 -6.89
N ILE A 60 12.48 6.08 -7.23
CA ILE A 60 13.02 4.76 -6.87
C ILE A 60 12.67 3.74 -7.95
N THR A 61 13.51 2.73 -8.16
CA THR A 61 13.23 1.66 -9.11
C THR A 61 12.47 0.50 -8.46
N LYS A 62 11.67 -0.22 -9.25
CA LYS A 62 11.00 -1.44 -8.81
C LYS A 62 12.00 -2.52 -8.39
N LYS A 63 13.19 -2.52 -8.97
CA LYS A 63 14.29 -3.40 -8.60
C LYS A 63 14.79 -3.12 -7.18
N GLU A 64 14.99 -1.85 -6.82
CA GLU A 64 15.37 -1.46 -5.44
C GLU A 64 14.30 -1.87 -4.42
N ILE A 65 13.02 -1.61 -4.73
CA ILE A 65 11.91 -2.06 -3.88
C ILE A 65 11.95 -3.58 -3.71
N LEU A 66 12.17 -4.34 -4.79
CA LEU A 66 12.21 -5.79 -4.74
C LEU A 66 13.39 -6.32 -3.90
N ILE A 67 14.56 -5.69 -3.98
CA ILE A 67 15.73 -6.03 -3.15
C ILE A 67 15.37 -5.81 -1.68
N PHE A 68 14.84 -4.62 -1.34
CA PHE A 68 14.42 -4.29 0.02
C PHE A 68 13.42 -5.31 0.60
N VAL A 69 12.44 -5.73 -0.20
CA VAL A 69 11.45 -6.74 0.24
C VAL A 69 12.09 -8.11 0.46
N LYS A 70 13.00 -8.52 -0.42
CA LYS A 70 13.69 -9.82 -0.31
C LYS A 70 14.54 -9.90 0.96
N ASP A 71 15.21 -8.81 1.32
CA ASP A 71 16.05 -8.75 2.52
C ASP A 71 15.22 -8.88 3.82
N ARG A 72 13.96 -8.46 3.80
CA ARG A 72 13.03 -8.49 4.94
C ARG A 72 12.34 -9.85 5.17
N ARG A 73 12.60 -10.88 4.34
CA ARG A 73 12.10 -12.27 4.49
C ARG A 73 10.59 -12.38 4.81
N VAL A 74 9.76 -11.64 4.08
CA VAL A 74 8.31 -11.67 4.25
C VAL A 74 7.69 -13.03 3.93
N LEU A 75 6.60 -13.38 4.61
CA LEU A 75 5.84 -14.63 4.40
C LEU A 75 5.00 -14.64 3.09
N PHE A 76 5.07 -13.56 2.30
CA PHE A 76 4.33 -13.38 1.05
C PHE A 76 5.28 -13.34 -0.14
N VAL A 77 4.74 -13.55 -1.34
CA VAL A 77 5.52 -13.43 -2.58
C VAL A 77 6.08 -12.01 -2.69
N ALA A 78 7.41 -11.90 -2.71
CA ALA A 78 8.12 -10.62 -2.71
C ALA A 78 7.70 -9.71 -3.88
N GLY A 79 7.46 -10.28 -5.06
CA GLY A 79 7.00 -9.53 -6.23
C GLY A 79 5.65 -8.85 -6.02
N ASP A 80 4.73 -9.51 -5.32
CA ASP A 80 3.43 -8.94 -5.03
C ASP A 80 3.50 -7.82 -3.99
N ILE A 81 4.32 -8.01 -2.95
CA ILE A 81 4.56 -6.97 -1.94
C ILE A 81 5.22 -5.75 -2.58
N ALA A 82 6.22 -5.97 -3.43
CA ALA A 82 6.90 -4.89 -4.15
C ALA A 82 5.94 -4.11 -5.07
N GLU A 83 4.99 -4.78 -5.72
CA GLU A 83 3.95 -4.13 -6.52
C GLU A 83 3.00 -3.29 -5.66
N LEU A 84 2.62 -3.78 -4.48
CA LEU A 84 1.78 -3.04 -3.53
C LEU A 84 2.52 -1.82 -2.95
N MET A 85 3.79 -1.99 -2.57
CA MET A 85 4.65 -0.90 -2.13
C MET A 85 4.82 0.18 -3.21
N ALA A 86 5.07 -0.23 -4.45
CA ALA A 86 5.21 0.70 -5.57
C ALA A 86 3.96 1.58 -5.74
N ARG A 87 2.77 0.96 -5.65
CA ARG A 87 1.50 1.70 -5.68
C ARG A 87 1.35 2.66 -4.50
N TYR A 88 1.71 2.23 -3.30
CA TYR A 88 1.66 3.08 -2.11
C TYR A 88 2.56 4.31 -2.26
N LEU A 89 3.83 4.09 -2.62
CA LEU A 89 4.82 5.15 -2.80
C LEU A 89 4.40 6.15 -3.89
N GLN A 90 3.88 5.64 -5.01
CA GLN A 90 3.48 6.47 -6.15
C GLN A 90 2.20 7.27 -5.89
N HIS A 91 1.15 6.62 -5.36
CA HIS A 91 -0.16 7.25 -5.24
C HIS A 91 -0.34 8.04 -3.95
N GLN A 92 0.29 7.63 -2.85
CA GLN A 92 0.05 8.25 -1.54
C GLN A 92 1.19 9.16 -1.08
N ARG A 93 2.42 8.89 -1.51
CA ARG A 93 3.62 9.63 -1.08
C ARG A 93 4.24 10.48 -2.19
N GLY A 94 3.74 10.38 -3.43
CA GLY A 94 4.23 11.16 -4.57
C GLY A 94 5.65 10.78 -5.02
N ILE A 95 6.15 9.60 -4.63
CA ILE A 95 7.46 9.09 -5.04
C ILE A 95 7.33 8.42 -6.41
N LYS A 96 8.14 8.81 -7.38
CA LYS A 96 8.11 8.22 -8.72
C LYS A 96 8.73 6.82 -8.70
N VAL A 97 7.98 5.81 -9.13
CA VAL A 97 8.49 4.44 -9.23
C VAL A 97 8.78 4.09 -10.69
N TRP A 98 10.04 3.81 -10.98
CA TRP A 98 10.49 3.33 -12.29
C TRP A 98 10.38 1.81 -12.40
N ARG A 99 10.02 1.31 -13.59
CA ARG A 99 9.86 -0.13 -13.84
C ARG A 99 11.19 -0.83 -14.08
#